data_AF-A0A392N181-F1
#
_entry.id   AF-A0A392N181-F1
#
_cell.length_a   1.000
_cell.length_b   1.000
_cell.length_c   1.000
_cell.angle_alpha   90.00
_cell.angle_beta   90.00
_cell.angle_gamma   90.00
#
_symmetry.space_group_name_H-M   'P 1'
#
loop_
_entity.id
_entity.type
_entity.pdbx_description
1 polymer ?
#
loop_
_entity_poly.entity_id
_entity_poly.type
_entity_poly.pdbx_seq_one_letter_code
_entity_poly.pdbx_strand_id
1 'polypeptide(L)'
;IPNLHNINWLSVVAAITSFAYCFIGMGLSIMQIMENGYAKGSIDGISTSSGTQKLWLVSQALGDVSFSYPFSTIMMEIQDTLKTPPPENQTMKKASVISVSITTFFYLCCGCAGYAAFGDNTPGNLLTGFGSSKYYWLVDFTHVCIVIHLVGSYQSSML
;
A
#
# COMPACT_ATOMS: atom_id res chain seq x y z
N ILE A 1 -19.00 -3.49 -25.79
CA ILE A 1 -18.49 -4.03 -24.51
C ILE A 1 -17.19 -4.76 -24.84
N PRO A 2 -16.01 -4.21 -24.52
CA PRO A 2 -14.76 -4.91 -24.75
C PRO A 2 -14.71 -6.16 -23.86
N ASN A 3 -14.21 -7.27 -24.40
CA ASN A 3 -14.15 -8.56 -23.71
C ASN A 3 -13.43 -8.46 -22.35
N LEU A 4 -14.07 -8.92 -21.26
CA LEU A 4 -13.46 -9.06 -19.91
C LEU A 4 -12.13 -9.85 -19.94
N HIS A 5 -11.97 -10.75 -20.91
CA HIS A 5 -10.72 -11.49 -21.13
C HIS A 5 -9.53 -10.58 -21.47
N ASN A 6 -9.76 -9.41 -22.09
CA ASN A 6 -8.74 -8.43 -22.45
C ASN A 6 -8.37 -7.48 -21.30
N ILE A 7 -9.01 -7.58 -20.13
CA ILE A 7 -8.78 -6.70 -18.97
C ILE A 7 -8.18 -7.48 -17.78
N ASN A 8 -8.43 -8.79 -17.71
CA ASN A 8 -7.88 -9.66 -16.64
C ASN A 8 -6.34 -9.60 -16.54
N TRP A 9 -5.64 -9.49 -17.67
CA TRP A 9 -4.17 -9.39 -17.65
C TRP A 9 -3.71 -8.07 -17.00
N LEU A 10 -4.49 -6.99 -17.14
CA LEU A 10 -4.18 -5.69 -16.54
C LEU A 10 -4.29 -5.75 -15.02
N SER A 11 -5.33 -6.41 -14.49
CA SER A 11 -5.47 -6.66 -13.06
C SER A 11 -4.34 -7.53 -12.50
N VAL A 12 -3.90 -8.54 -13.25
CA VAL A 12 -2.75 -9.38 -12.87
C VAL A 12 -1.46 -8.57 -12.84
N VAL A 13 -1.21 -7.75 -13.86
CA VAL A 13 -0.04 -6.86 -13.89
C VAL A 13 -0.08 -5.86 -12.74
N ALA A 14 -1.22 -5.22 -12.48
CA ALA A 14 -1.39 -4.28 -11.38
C ALA A 14 -1.16 -4.95 -10.01
N ALA A 15 -1.61 -6.20 -9.82
CA ALA A 15 -1.33 -6.97 -8.61
C ALA A 15 0.17 -7.27 -8.48
N ILE A 16 0.84 -7.72 -9.54
CA ILE A 16 2.28 -8.02 -9.54
C ILE A 16 3.09 -6.76 -9.22
N THR A 17 2.79 -5.62 -9.84
CA THR A 17 3.49 -4.37 -9.56
C THR A 17 3.24 -3.90 -8.13
N SER A 18 2.06 -4.18 -7.56
CA SER A 18 1.75 -3.91 -6.15
C SER A 18 2.64 -4.66 -5.18
N PHE A 19 2.73 -5.98 -5.36
CA PHE A 19 3.64 -6.78 -4.56
C PHE A 19 5.10 -6.37 -4.78
N ALA A 20 5.50 -6.09 -6.02
CA ALA A 20 6.86 -5.69 -6.34
C ALA A 20 7.27 -4.41 -5.60
N TYR A 21 6.48 -3.33 -5.65
CA TYR A 21 6.85 -2.10 -4.95
C TYR A 21 6.85 -2.27 -3.43
N CYS A 22 5.95 -3.08 -2.87
CA CYS A 22 5.94 -3.39 -1.43
C CYS A 22 7.21 -4.15 -1.00
N PHE A 23 7.58 -5.21 -1.73
CA PHE A 23 8.79 -5.98 -1.41
C PHE A 23 10.06 -5.15 -1.57
N ILE A 24 10.15 -4.32 -2.60
CA ILE A 24 11.29 -3.42 -2.81
C ILE A 24 11.37 -2.40 -1.68
N GLY A 25 10.25 -1.75 -1.31
CA GLY A 25 10.21 -0.79 -0.21
C GLY A 25 10.63 -1.40 1.13
N MET A 26 10.18 -2.63 1.43
CA MET A 26 10.63 -3.38 2.61
C MET A 26 12.12 -3.71 2.55
N GLY A 27 12.61 -4.21 1.41
CA GLY A 27 14.02 -4.55 1.21
C GLY A 27 14.95 -3.33 1.38
N LEU A 28 14.58 -2.19 0.79
CA LEU A 28 15.31 -0.92 0.95
C LEU A 28 15.31 -0.48 2.42
N SER A 29 14.18 -0.61 3.12
CA SER A 29 14.07 -0.26 4.54
C SER A 29 14.97 -1.15 5.43
N ILE A 30 14.99 -2.46 5.17
CA ILE A 30 15.87 -3.40 5.88
C ILE A 30 17.35 -3.05 5.62
N MET A 31 17.73 -2.78 4.37
CA MET A 31 19.09 -2.37 4.05
C MET A 31 19.49 -1.08 4.79
N GLN A 32 18.59 -0.11 4.89
CA GLN A 32 18.82 1.12 5.64
C GLN A 32 18.99 0.88 7.14
N ILE A 33 18.23 -0.04 7.73
CA ILE A 33 18.40 -0.44 9.14
C ILE A 33 19.79 -1.07 9.35
N MET A 34 20.21 -1.95 8.43
CA MET A 34 21.55 -2.56 8.48
C MET A 34 22.66 -1.53 8.34
N GLU A 35 22.50 -0.54 7.45
CA GLU A 35 23.45 0.56 7.26
C GLU A 35 23.52 1.49 8.48
N ASN A 36 22.38 1.77 9.11
CA ASN A 36 22.33 2.53 10.36
C ASN A 36 22.96 1.74 11.54
N GLY A 37 22.98 0.41 11.48
CA GLY A 37 23.41 -0.48 12.56
C GLY A 37 22.38 -0.67 13.68
N TYR A 38 21.26 0.05 13.64
CA TYR A 38 20.15 -0.05 14.60
C TYR A 38 18.85 0.50 13.98
N ALA A 39 17.70 0.15 14.57
CA ALA A 39 16.40 0.70 14.18
C ALA A 39 16.20 2.10 14.80
N LYS A 40 15.85 3.09 13.97
CA LYS A 40 15.60 4.47 14.40
C LYS A 40 14.21 4.69 15.00
N GLY A 41 13.25 3.82 14.68
CA GLY A 41 11.90 3.89 15.23
C GLY A 41 11.87 3.61 16.73
N SER A 42 11.07 4.37 17.47
CA SER A 42 10.79 4.17 18.90
C SER A 42 9.41 3.56 19.14
N ILE A 43 9.25 2.79 20.21
CA ILE A 43 7.97 2.22 20.67
C ILE A 43 6.97 3.33 21.05
N ASP A 44 7.47 4.49 21.51
CA ASP A 44 6.62 5.64 21.83
C ASP A 44 6.02 6.32 20.59
N GLY A 45 6.42 5.91 19.39
CA GLY A 45 6.06 6.55 18.13
C GLY A 45 6.84 7.84 17.92
N ILE A 46 6.32 8.71 17.06
CA ILE A 46 6.98 9.96 16.68
C ILE A 46 7.18 10.89 17.89
N SER A 47 8.38 11.45 18.03
CA SER A 47 8.67 12.45 19.07
C SER A 47 7.95 13.76 18.76
N THR A 48 7.16 14.27 19.71
CA THR A 48 6.44 15.55 19.56
C THR A 48 6.73 16.50 20.70
N SER A 49 6.59 17.81 20.44
CA SER A 49 6.80 18.87 21.43
C SER A 49 5.70 18.93 22.51
N SER A 50 4.52 18.39 22.22
CA SER A 50 3.37 18.37 23.13
C SER A 50 2.46 17.16 22.91
N GLY A 51 1.68 16.81 23.93
CA GLY A 51 0.67 15.75 23.86
C GLY A 51 -0.46 16.07 22.87
N THR A 52 -0.85 17.34 22.73
CA THR A 52 -1.87 17.77 21.76
C THR A 52 -1.39 17.58 20.31
N GLN A 53 -0.12 17.90 20.03
CA GLN A 53 0.47 17.63 18.72
C GLN A 53 0.53 16.13 18.44
N LYS A 54 0.84 15.31 19.45
CA LYS A 54 0.83 13.85 19.31
C LYS A 54 -0.56 13.33 18.96
N LEU A 55 -1.59 13.81 19.67
CA LEU A 55 -2.98 13.45 19.40
C LEU A 55 -3.40 13.84 17.98
N TRP A 56 -3.03 15.05 17.54
CA TRP A 56 -3.31 15.52 16.19
C TRP A 56 -2.69 14.62 15.11
N LEU A 57 -1.41 14.26 15.26
CA LEU A 57 -0.73 13.37 14.32
C LEU A 57 -1.34 11.97 14.30
N VAL A 58 -1.78 11.45 15.44
CA VAL A 58 -2.52 10.18 15.51
C VAL A 58 -3.85 10.29 14.77
N SER A 59 -4.60 11.37 14.96
CA SER A 59 -5.86 11.61 14.22
C SER A 59 -5.63 11.70 12.71
N GLN A 60 -4.55 12.36 12.28
CA GLN A 60 -4.18 12.46 10.88
C GLN A 60 -3.83 11.07 10.30
N ALA A 61 -3.00 10.30 11.00
CA ALA A 61 -2.66 8.93 10.60
C ALA A 61 -3.90 8.03 10.49
N LEU A 62 -4.86 8.15 11.41
CA LEU A 62 -6.14 7.44 11.31
C LEU A 62 -6.96 7.87 10.08
N GLY A 63 -6.92 9.16 9.73
CA GLY A 63 -7.52 9.68 8.51
C GLY A 63 -6.89 9.10 7.24
N ASP A 64 -5.55 9.07 7.18
CA ASP A 64 -4.80 8.52 6.05
C ASP A 64 -5.06 7.01 5.88
N VAL A 65 -5.08 6.25 6.99
CA VAL A 65 -5.47 4.83 6.97
C VAL A 65 -6.90 4.69 6.44
N SER A 66 -7.85 5.48 6.94
CA SER A 66 -9.25 5.42 6.49
C SER A 66 -9.40 5.73 4.99
N PHE A 67 -8.64 6.71 4.49
CA PHE A 67 -8.64 7.08 3.07
C PHE A 67 -8.06 5.98 2.17
N SER A 68 -7.16 5.15 2.69
CA SER A 68 -6.56 4.04 1.95
C SER A 68 -7.51 2.86 1.66
N TYR A 69 -8.72 2.84 2.23
CA TYR A 69 -9.74 1.79 2.03
C TYR A 69 -11.05 2.31 1.38
N PRO A 70 -11.04 2.76 0.10
CA PRO A 70 -12.25 3.16 -0.63
C PRO A 70 -13.07 1.95 -1.12
N PHE A 71 -13.36 1.02 -0.21
CA PHE A 71 -13.83 -0.32 -0.52
C PHE A 71 -15.32 -0.41 -0.89
N SER A 72 -16.14 0.55 -0.44
CA SER A 72 -17.59 0.53 -0.61
C SER A 72 -18.02 0.60 -2.08
N THR A 73 -17.42 1.46 -2.89
CA THR A 73 -17.80 1.65 -4.30
C THR A 73 -17.49 0.40 -5.14
N ILE A 74 -16.26 -0.10 -5.05
CA ILE A 74 -15.79 -1.27 -5.82
C ILE A 74 -16.54 -2.54 -5.41
N MET A 75 -16.90 -2.69 -4.12
CA MET A 75 -17.65 -3.87 -3.68
C MET A 75 -19.01 -3.98 -4.37
N MET A 76 -19.74 -2.86 -4.51
CA MET A 76 -21.06 -2.89 -5.17
C MET A 76 -20.94 -3.29 -6.64
N GLU A 77 -19.96 -2.74 -7.36
CA GLU A 77 -19.70 -3.08 -8.77
C GLU A 77 -19.34 -4.56 -8.97
N ILE A 78 -18.53 -5.14 -8.08
CA ILE A 78 -18.17 -6.55 -8.19
C ILE A 78 -19.37 -7.45 -7.85
N GLN A 79 -20.17 -7.10 -6.82
CA GLN A 79 -21.37 -7.85 -6.46
C GLN A 79 -22.31 -8.02 -7.66
N ASP A 80 -22.58 -6.93 -8.38
CA ASP A 80 -23.48 -6.91 -9.55
C ASP A 80 -22.99 -7.79 -10.73
N THR A 81 -21.74 -8.25 -10.73
CA THR A 81 -21.16 -9.10 -11.79
C THR A 81 -21.02 -10.57 -11.43
N LEU A 82 -21.23 -10.94 -10.16
CA LEU A 82 -21.02 -12.30 -9.70
C LEU A 82 -22.15 -13.23 -10.13
N LYS A 83 -21.77 -14.39 -10.67
CA LYS A 83 -22.74 -15.42 -11.05
C LYS A 83 -23.22 -16.18 -9.82
N THR A 84 -24.52 -16.40 -9.74
CA THR A 84 -25.15 -17.28 -8.76
C THR A 84 -25.40 -18.67 -9.36
N PRO A 85 -25.35 -19.76 -8.58
CA PRO A 85 -24.98 -19.88 -7.15
C PRO A 85 -23.46 -20.06 -6.90
N PRO A 86 -22.92 -19.77 -5.68
CA PRO A 86 -23.58 -19.36 -4.42
C PRO A 86 -23.97 -17.87 -4.37
N PRO A 87 -24.69 -17.40 -3.34
CA PRO A 87 -25.07 -16.00 -3.18
C PRO A 87 -23.86 -15.06 -3.22
N GLU A 88 -23.98 -13.97 -3.99
CA GLU A 88 -22.92 -13.00 -4.28
C GLU A 88 -22.33 -12.41 -2.99
N ASN A 89 -23.17 -12.17 -1.98
CA ASN A 89 -22.74 -11.67 -0.67
C ASN A 89 -21.77 -12.61 0.06
N GLN A 90 -21.88 -13.94 -0.10
CA GLN A 90 -20.97 -14.90 0.52
C GLN A 90 -19.62 -14.91 -0.19
N THR A 91 -19.64 -14.95 -1.53
CA THR A 91 -18.44 -14.91 -2.35
C THR A 91 -17.68 -13.61 -2.11
N MET A 92 -18.38 -12.47 -2.11
CA MET A 92 -17.78 -11.17 -1.84
C MET A 92 -17.27 -11.04 -0.43
N LYS A 93 -18.01 -11.48 0.59
CA LYS A 93 -17.51 -11.43 1.97
C LYS A 93 -16.19 -12.16 2.13
N LYS A 94 -16.05 -13.36 1.53
CA LYS A 94 -14.79 -14.12 1.56
C LYS A 94 -13.66 -13.39 0.83
N ALA A 95 -13.91 -12.96 -0.41
CA ALA A 95 -12.93 -12.25 -1.22
C ALA A 95 -12.43 -10.97 -0.53
N SER A 96 -13.36 -10.20 0.02
CA SER A 96 -13.07 -8.94 0.70
C SER A 96 -12.30 -9.12 2.01
N VAL A 97 -12.65 -10.12 2.83
CA VAL A 97 -11.89 -10.42 4.05
C VAL A 97 -10.44 -10.76 3.71
N ILE A 98 -10.22 -11.60 2.69
CA ILE A 98 -8.87 -11.96 2.25
C ILE A 98 -8.12 -10.74 1.73
N SER A 99 -8.74 -9.95 0.84
CA SER A 99 -8.14 -8.75 0.24
C SER A 99 -7.74 -7.71 1.29
N VAL A 100 -8.64 -7.38 2.23
CA VAL A 100 -8.38 -6.43 3.31
C VAL A 100 -7.28 -6.95 4.23
N SER A 101 -7.28 -8.25 4.56
CA SER A 101 -6.25 -8.84 5.42
C SER A 101 -4.86 -8.74 4.78
N ILE A 102 -4.74 -9.09 3.50
CA ILE A 102 -3.46 -9.02 2.76
C ILE A 102 -3.00 -7.56 2.67
N THR A 103 -3.88 -6.65 2.27
CA THR A 103 -3.54 -5.21 2.13
C THR A 103 -3.09 -4.62 3.46
N THR A 104 -3.82 -4.92 4.54
CA THR A 104 -3.48 -4.47 5.89
C THR A 104 -2.11 -4.98 6.31
N PHE A 105 -1.82 -6.26 6.06
CA PHE A 105 -0.52 -6.86 6.36
C PHE A 105 0.62 -6.12 5.64
N PHE A 106 0.50 -5.90 4.32
CA PHE A 106 1.55 -5.20 3.57
C PHE A 106 1.70 -3.74 3.96
N TYR A 107 0.61 -3.02 4.23
CA TYR A 107 0.67 -1.64 4.73
C TYR A 107 1.37 -1.55 6.07
N LEU A 108 1.04 -2.45 7.00
CA LEU A 108 1.69 -2.50 8.30
C LEU A 108 3.18 -2.86 8.16
N CYS A 109 3.52 -3.86 7.35
CA CYS A 109 4.92 -4.23 7.13
C CYS A 109 5.74 -3.10 6.51
N CYS A 110 5.23 -2.43 5.46
CA CYS A 110 5.93 -1.31 4.83
C CYS A 110 6.04 -0.11 5.76
N GLY A 111 4.96 0.22 6.49
CA GLY A 111 4.94 1.31 7.47
C GLY A 111 5.92 1.07 8.62
N CYS A 112 5.90 -0.13 9.22
CA CYS A 112 6.81 -0.50 10.30
C CYS A 112 8.26 -0.57 9.84
N ALA A 113 8.54 -1.15 8.67
CA ALA A 113 9.89 -1.22 8.14
C ALA A 113 10.44 0.19 7.83
N GLY A 114 9.64 1.05 7.20
CA GLY A 114 10.00 2.44 6.92
C GLY A 114 10.24 3.24 8.20
N TYR A 115 9.35 3.11 9.18
CA TYR A 115 9.51 3.76 10.49
C TYR A 115 10.73 3.24 11.26
N ALA A 116 11.02 1.94 11.20
CA ALA A 116 12.24 1.39 11.77
C ALA A 116 13.50 1.91 11.06
N ALA A 117 13.44 2.15 9.74
CA ALA A 117 14.56 2.67 8.95
C ALA A 117 14.85 4.16 9.17
N PHE A 118 13.81 4.99 9.36
CA PHE A 118 13.94 6.45 9.36
C PHE A 118 13.52 7.15 10.67
N GLY A 119 12.75 6.48 11.53
CA GLY A 119 12.27 7.02 12.81
C GLY A 119 11.42 8.27 12.63
N ASP A 120 11.68 9.30 13.43
CA ASP A 120 10.97 10.60 13.36
C ASP A 120 11.14 11.31 12.00
N ASN A 121 12.15 10.93 11.21
CA ASN A 121 12.40 11.48 9.88
C ASN A 121 11.77 10.64 8.76
N THR A 122 10.82 9.76 9.09
CA THR A 122 10.14 8.93 8.08
C THR A 122 9.37 9.83 7.10
N PRO A 123 9.72 9.80 5.81
CA PRO A 123 9.02 10.62 4.83
C PRO A 123 7.62 10.06 4.54
N GLY A 124 6.67 10.96 4.21
CA GLY A 124 5.31 10.56 3.85
C GLY A 124 5.24 9.65 2.60
N ASN A 125 6.19 9.81 1.67
CA ASN A 125 6.48 8.81 0.65
C ASN A 125 7.78 8.10 1.01
N LEU A 126 7.70 6.82 1.36
CA LEU A 126 8.86 6.02 1.77
C LEU A 126 10.02 6.10 0.76
N LEU A 127 9.71 6.20 -0.54
CA LEU A 127 10.70 6.21 -1.62
C LEU A 127 11.56 7.47 -1.65
N THR A 128 11.07 8.61 -1.15
CA THR A 128 11.88 9.83 -1.10
C THR A 128 13.00 9.71 -0.08
N GLY A 129 12.85 8.86 0.94
CA GLY A 129 13.90 8.55 1.91
C GLY A 129 15.09 7.81 1.30
N PHE A 130 14.91 7.20 0.13
CA PHE A 130 15.93 6.44 -0.59
C PHE A 130 16.50 7.19 -1.82
N GLY A 131 16.18 8.48 -2.01
CA GLY A 131 16.59 9.24 -3.20
C GLY A 131 18.11 9.33 -3.43
N SER A 132 18.91 9.20 -2.36
CA SER A 132 20.38 9.13 -2.42
C SER A 132 20.93 7.73 -2.20
N SER A 133 20.06 6.71 -2.20
CA SER A 133 20.47 5.34 -1.94
C SER A 133 21.40 4.82 -3.05
N LYS A 134 22.32 3.93 -2.67
CA LYS A 134 23.22 3.24 -3.59
C LYS A 134 22.48 2.51 -4.73
N TYR A 135 21.18 2.24 -4.54
CA TYR A 135 20.31 1.49 -5.45
C TYR A 135 19.22 2.38 -6.07
N TYR A 136 19.58 3.58 -6.54
CA TYR A 136 18.65 4.52 -7.19
C TYR A 136 17.79 3.88 -8.29
N TRP A 137 18.35 2.94 -9.06
CA TRP A 137 17.62 2.19 -10.08
C TRP A 137 16.42 1.41 -9.53
N LEU A 138 16.52 0.89 -8.30
CA LEU A 138 15.43 0.17 -7.64
C LEU A 138 14.32 1.13 -7.23
N VAL A 139 14.67 2.35 -6.83
CA VAL A 139 13.72 3.43 -6.53
C VAL A 139 12.99 3.88 -7.80
N ASP A 140 13.71 4.05 -8.91
CA ASP A 140 13.12 4.39 -10.21
C ASP A 140 12.16 3.29 -10.71
N PHE A 141 12.59 2.03 -10.62
CA PHE A 141 11.74 0.88 -10.95
C PHE A 141 10.46 0.86 -10.11
N THR A 142 10.58 1.19 -8.82
CA THR A 142 9.42 1.25 -7.92
C THR A 142 8.41 2.34 -8.34
N HIS A 143 8.90 3.52 -8.72
CA HIS A 143 8.03 4.58 -9.25
C HIS A 143 7.33 4.14 -10.54
N VAL A 144 8.03 3.44 -11.44
CA VAL A 144 7.42 2.87 -12.66
C VAL A 144 6.34 1.85 -12.30
N CYS A 145 6.58 0.96 -11.34
CA CYS A 145 5.56 0.02 -10.85
C CYS A 145 4.32 0.73 -10.30
N ILE A 146 4.50 1.82 -9.53
CA ILE A 146 3.40 2.63 -9.01
C ILE A 146 2.60 3.26 -10.15
N VAL A 147 3.27 3.84 -11.16
CA VAL A 147 2.60 4.42 -12.33
C VAL A 147 1.79 3.35 -13.08
N ILE A 148 2.36 2.16 -13.32
CA ILE A 148 1.66 1.06 -13.99
C ILE A 148 0.44 0.62 -13.17
N HIS A 149 0.57 0.51 -11.85
CA HIS A 149 -0.53 0.15 -10.95
C HIS A 149 -1.67 1.17 -11.03
N LEU A 150 -1.34 2.47 -10.97
CA LEU A 150 -2.32 3.57 -11.03
C LEU A 150 -3.00 3.70 -12.40
N VAL A 151 -2.26 3.48 -13.50
CA VAL A 151 -2.85 3.47 -14.84
C VAL A 151 -3.80 2.28 -15.00
N GLY A 152 -3.42 1.10 -14.47
CA GLY A 152 -4.27 -0.09 -14.47
C GLY A 152 -5.56 0.11 -13.68
N SER A 153 -5.49 0.78 -12.53
CA SER A 153 -6.68 1.08 -11.72
C SER A 153 -7.58 2.13 -12.39
N TYR A 154 -7.00 3.16 -13.03
CA TYR A 154 -7.78 4.18 -13.73
C TYR A 154 -8.52 3.63 -14.96
N GLN A 155 -7.86 2.78 -15.75
CA GLN A 155 -8.51 2.12 -16.89
C GLN A 155 -9.65 1.19 -16.45
N SER A 156 -9.56 0.59 -15.26
CA SER A 156 -10.61 -0.25 -14.69
C SER A 156 -11.80 0.54 -14.14
N SER A 157 -11.61 1.81 -13.75
CA SER A 157 -12.65 2.68 -13.18
C SER A 157 -13.44 3.49 -14.22
N MET A 158 -12.99 3.53 -15.47
CA MET A 158 -13.60 4.29 -16.59
C MET A 158 -14.44 3.42 -17.54
N LEU A 159 -14.49 2.10 -17.32
CA LEU A 159 -15.26 1.13 -18.08
C LEU A 159 -16.48 0.67 -17.30
#